data_AF-A0A958NNI6-F1
#
_entry.id   AF-A0A958NNI6-F1
#
_cell.length_a   1.000
_cell.length_b   1.000
_cell.length_c   1.000
_cell.angle_alpha   90.00
_cell.angle_beta   90.00
_cell.angle_gamma   90.00
#
_symmetry.space_group_name_H-M   'P 1'
#
loop_
_entity.id
_entity.type
_entity.pdbx_description
1 polymer ?
#
loop_
_entity_poly.entity_id
_entity_poly.type
_entity_poly.pdbx_seq_one_letter_code
_entity_poly.pdbx_strand_id
1 'polypeptide(L)'
;MKNVIPVILILLVLIACHENETYHDTVHNKKPITERVKDLNKSMKEIRKTEKGKLIKEDVDYMEFEYPIGEGDSYVVSYLFDDKGVFEIGFDGYFAKAEDAQLLLDQFKQDIRAGNFGEEEENPKLIRWLNHSQSVTIELDYHDVDKGMAVVTIFANE
;
A
#
# COMPACT_ATOMS: atom_id res chain seq x y z
N MET A 1 3.21 -26.84 60.15
CA MET A 1 2.29 -26.30 59.14
C MET A 1 2.64 -24.83 58.91
N LYS A 2 3.27 -24.50 57.79
CA LYS A 2 3.40 -23.12 57.30
C LYS A 2 3.16 -23.17 55.79
N ASN A 3 2.03 -22.59 55.40
CA ASN A 3 1.58 -22.46 54.02
C ASN A 3 2.50 -21.48 53.30
N VAL A 4 3.12 -21.90 52.20
CA VAL A 4 3.74 -20.99 51.24
C VAL A 4 2.94 -21.14 49.96
N ILE A 5 2.06 -20.17 49.76
CA ILE A 5 1.17 -20.00 48.61
C ILE A 5 2.04 -19.82 47.35
N PRO A 6 1.71 -20.45 46.20
CA PRO A 6 2.53 -20.35 45.00
C PRO A 6 2.36 -18.97 44.37
N VAL A 7 3.42 -18.16 44.39
CA VAL A 7 3.54 -16.92 43.62
C VAL A 7 3.96 -17.27 42.19
N ILE A 8 3.10 -17.99 41.46
CA ILE A 8 3.27 -18.27 40.02
C ILE A 8 1.89 -18.21 39.38
N LEU A 9 1.27 -17.02 39.34
CA LEU A 9 0.07 -16.81 38.52
C LEU A 9 -0.18 -15.35 38.11
N ILE A 10 0.87 -14.51 38.08
CA ILE A 10 0.75 -13.08 37.70
C ILE A 10 1.62 -12.71 36.49
N LEU A 11 2.44 -13.62 35.95
CA LEU A 11 3.33 -13.33 34.81
C LEU A 11 2.76 -13.73 33.43
N LEU A 12 1.47 -14.01 33.32
CA LEU A 12 0.81 -14.42 32.05
C LEU A 12 -0.16 -13.37 31.48
N VAL A 13 -0.31 -12.20 32.10
CA VAL A 13 -1.28 -11.17 31.67
C VAL A 13 -0.62 -10.03 30.86
N LEU A 14 0.71 -10.06 30.65
CA LEU A 14 1.43 -8.97 29.97
C LEU A 14 1.70 -9.19 28.47
N ILE A 15 1.16 -10.23 27.84
CA ILE A 15 1.33 -10.46 26.38
C ILE A 15 0.05 -10.14 25.58
N ALA A 16 -1.04 -9.74 26.25
CA ALA A 16 -2.27 -9.31 25.59
C ALA A 16 -2.27 -7.80 25.26
N CYS A 17 -1.19 -7.34 24.65
CA CYS A 17 -1.15 -6.12 23.84
C CYS A 17 -0.46 -6.51 22.53
N HIS A 18 -1.08 -7.42 21.77
CA HIS A 18 -0.91 -7.38 20.32
C HIS A 18 -1.83 -6.24 19.88
N GLU A 19 -1.26 -5.05 19.65
CA GLU A 19 -1.94 -4.06 18.84
C GLU A 19 -2.29 -4.77 17.52
N ASN A 20 -3.59 -4.85 17.20
CA ASN A 20 -4.00 -5.42 15.93
C ASN A 20 -3.45 -4.49 14.84
N GLU A 21 -2.48 -4.98 14.06
CA GLU A 21 -1.89 -4.28 12.92
C GLU A 21 -3.03 -3.80 11.99
N THR A 22 -3.08 -2.51 11.67
CA THR A 22 -4.07 -1.99 10.72
C THR A 22 -3.73 -2.41 9.29
N TYR A 23 -4.68 -2.36 8.36
CA TYR A 23 -4.37 -2.62 6.95
C TYR A 23 -3.31 -1.68 6.39
N HIS A 24 -3.32 -0.41 6.80
CA HIS A 24 -2.26 0.52 6.46
C HIS A 24 -0.91 0.09 7.02
N ASP A 25 -0.83 -0.32 8.29
CA ASP A 25 0.43 -0.83 8.85
C ASP A 25 0.95 -2.02 8.03
N THR A 26 0.08 -2.98 7.69
CA THR A 26 0.48 -4.15 6.89
C THR A 26 0.99 -3.76 5.51
N VAL A 27 0.31 -2.83 4.82
CA VAL A 27 0.73 -2.35 3.50
C VAL A 27 2.02 -1.52 3.59
N HIS A 28 2.08 -0.59 4.53
CA HIS A 28 3.19 0.32 4.76
C HIS A 28 4.46 -0.46 5.15
N ASN A 29 4.35 -1.44 6.06
CA ASN A 29 5.47 -2.28 6.48
C ASN A 29 6.05 -3.14 5.35
N LYS A 30 5.22 -3.52 4.36
CA LYS A 30 5.71 -4.22 3.16
C LYS A 30 6.44 -3.26 2.24
N LYS A 31 5.79 -2.16 1.84
CA LYS A 31 6.38 -1.09 1.05
C LYS A 31 5.46 0.14 1.01
N PRO A 32 5.86 1.29 1.58
CA PRO A 32 5.07 2.52 1.53
C PRO A 32 4.82 3.00 0.09
N ILE A 33 3.68 3.65 -0.16
CA ILE A 33 3.35 4.23 -1.47
C ILE A 33 4.43 5.22 -1.94
N THR A 34 4.96 6.05 -1.03
CA THR A 34 6.04 7.00 -1.33
C THR A 34 7.36 6.31 -1.70
N GLU A 35 7.62 5.10 -1.18
CA GLU A 35 8.78 4.29 -1.56
C GLU A 35 8.56 3.58 -2.92
N ARG A 36 7.32 3.32 -3.33
CA ARG A 36 7.01 2.75 -4.66
C ARG A 36 7.37 3.70 -5.79
N VAL A 37 7.37 5.01 -5.57
CA VAL A 37 7.89 5.99 -6.55
C VAL A 37 9.31 5.64 -7.03
N LYS A 38 10.13 5.03 -6.17
CA LYS A 38 11.50 4.61 -6.51
C LYS A 38 11.55 3.40 -7.45
N ASP A 39 10.42 2.79 -7.78
CA ASP A 39 10.34 1.72 -8.77
C ASP A 39 10.18 2.22 -10.20
N LEU A 40 9.80 3.50 -10.37
CA LEU A 40 9.77 4.13 -11.70
C LEU A 40 11.14 3.99 -12.39
N ASN A 41 11.11 3.73 -13.69
CA ASN A 41 12.27 3.44 -14.55
C ASN A 41 13.04 2.15 -14.21
N LYS A 42 12.60 1.33 -13.25
CA LYS A 42 13.22 0.00 -13.06
C LYS A 42 12.82 -0.92 -14.20
N SER A 43 13.73 -1.82 -14.55
CA SER A 43 13.44 -2.89 -15.50
C SER A 43 12.53 -3.96 -14.89
N MET A 44 11.84 -4.71 -15.74
CA MET A 44 11.05 -5.89 -15.35
C MET A 44 11.85 -6.89 -14.51
N LYS A 45 13.14 -7.07 -14.85
CA LYS A 45 14.07 -7.95 -14.12
C LYS A 45 14.33 -7.44 -12.69
N GLU A 46 14.45 -6.13 -12.51
CA GLU A 46 14.66 -5.53 -11.19
C GLU A 46 13.41 -5.66 -10.32
N ILE A 47 12.24 -5.33 -10.87
CA ILE A 47 10.96 -5.47 -10.16
C ILE A 47 10.76 -6.93 -9.71
N ARG A 48 10.98 -7.90 -10.60
CA ARG A 48 10.89 -9.33 -10.27
C ARG A 48 11.80 -9.75 -9.10
N LYS A 49 12.95 -9.10 -8.95
CA LYS A 49 13.90 -9.40 -7.86
C LYS A 49 13.49 -8.76 -6.53
N THR A 50 12.91 -7.56 -6.59
CA THR A 50 12.61 -6.76 -5.40
C THR A 50 11.22 -7.01 -4.84
N GLU A 51 10.21 -7.22 -5.69
CA GLU A 51 8.83 -7.45 -5.25
C GLU A 51 8.73 -8.78 -4.49
N LYS A 52 7.90 -8.80 -3.44
CA LYS A 52 7.73 -9.97 -2.56
C LYS A 52 6.34 -10.58 -2.61
N GLY A 53 5.42 -9.95 -3.33
CA GLY A 53 4.08 -10.46 -3.57
C GLY A 53 4.14 -11.70 -4.44
N LYS A 54 3.02 -12.42 -4.46
CA LYS A 54 2.84 -13.55 -5.36
C LYS A 54 2.60 -13.00 -6.76
N LEU A 55 3.50 -13.28 -7.70
CA LEU A 55 3.27 -12.96 -9.12
C LEU A 55 2.02 -13.72 -9.61
N ILE A 56 1.00 -12.99 -10.03
CA ILE A 56 -0.27 -13.56 -10.51
C ILE A 56 -0.48 -13.37 -12.01
N LYS A 57 0.18 -12.38 -12.62
CA LYS A 57 0.14 -12.15 -14.07
C LYS A 57 1.47 -11.55 -14.55
N GLU A 58 1.88 -11.97 -15.74
CA GLU A 58 3.07 -11.48 -16.43
C GLU A 58 2.83 -11.51 -17.95
N ASP A 59 2.99 -10.36 -18.59
CA ASP A 59 2.97 -10.18 -20.06
C ASP A 59 4.25 -9.42 -20.50
N VAL A 60 4.36 -9.08 -21.79
CA VAL A 60 5.58 -8.48 -22.39
C VAL A 60 5.98 -7.17 -21.70
N ASP A 61 5.00 -6.36 -21.33
CA ASP A 61 5.14 -5.01 -20.79
C ASP A 61 4.38 -4.83 -19.47
N TYR A 62 4.10 -5.94 -18.78
CA TYR A 62 3.20 -5.92 -17.63
C TYR A 62 3.50 -6.99 -16.57
N MET A 63 3.35 -6.63 -15.29
CA MET A 63 3.35 -7.59 -14.18
C MET A 63 2.34 -7.21 -13.09
N GLU A 64 1.71 -8.20 -12.47
CA GLU A 64 0.85 -8.05 -11.28
C GLU A 64 1.32 -8.95 -10.14
N PHE A 65 1.35 -8.39 -8.93
CA PHE A 65 1.69 -9.10 -7.70
C PHE A 65 0.57 -8.97 -6.67
N GLU A 66 0.09 -10.10 -6.18
CA GLU A 66 -0.95 -10.19 -5.15
C GLU A 66 -0.34 -10.29 -3.75
N TYR A 67 -0.97 -9.60 -2.80
CA TYR A 67 -0.63 -9.60 -1.39
C TYR A 67 -1.89 -9.84 -0.53
N PRO A 68 -2.00 -10.99 0.14
CA PRO A 68 -3.07 -11.20 1.13
C PRO A 68 -2.80 -10.35 2.37
N ILE A 69 -3.86 -9.73 2.92
CA ILE A 69 -3.79 -8.92 4.14
C ILE A 69 -4.63 -9.54 5.27
N GLY A 70 -5.81 -10.08 4.94
CA GLY A 70 -6.74 -10.65 5.91
C GLY A 70 -7.59 -11.79 5.32
N GLU A 71 -8.62 -12.22 6.05
CA GLU A 71 -9.59 -13.19 5.53
C GLU A 71 -10.45 -12.56 4.43
N GLY A 72 -10.07 -12.81 3.17
CA GLY A 72 -10.79 -12.32 1.99
C GLY A 72 -10.31 -10.98 1.46
N ASP A 73 -9.48 -10.25 2.23
CA ASP A 73 -8.93 -8.95 1.84
C ASP A 73 -7.52 -9.10 1.28
N SER A 74 -7.26 -8.43 0.16
CA SER A 74 -5.97 -8.45 -0.53
C SER A 74 -5.69 -7.11 -1.19
N TYR A 75 -4.45 -6.92 -1.63
CA TYR A 75 -4.14 -5.88 -2.61
C TYR A 75 -3.28 -6.42 -3.73
N VAL A 76 -3.41 -5.80 -4.90
CA VAL A 76 -2.59 -6.07 -6.07
C VAL A 76 -1.70 -4.86 -6.32
N VAL A 77 -0.46 -5.12 -6.71
CA VAL A 77 0.44 -4.12 -7.26
C VAL A 77 0.72 -4.48 -8.69
N SER A 78 0.39 -3.58 -9.60
CA SER A 78 0.65 -3.73 -11.02
C SER A 78 1.77 -2.80 -11.48
N TYR A 79 2.49 -3.21 -12.51
CA TYR A 79 3.58 -2.46 -13.12
C TYR A 79 3.43 -2.51 -14.63
N LEU A 80 3.32 -1.35 -15.30
CA LEU A 80 3.41 -1.24 -16.76
C LEU A 80 4.80 -0.72 -17.15
N PHE A 81 5.34 -1.28 -18.23
CA PHE A 81 6.70 -1.03 -18.69
C PHE A 81 6.73 -0.40 -20.09
N ASP A 82 7.68 0.50 -20.32
CA ASP A 82 8.06 1.02 -21.62
C ASP A 82 9.57 0.78 -21.88
N ASP A 83 10.12 1.43 -22.91
CA ASP A 83 11.55 1.33 -23.26
C ASP A 83 12.49 1.87 -22.17
N LYS A 84 12.00 2.69 -21.22
CA LYS A 84 12.76 3.28 -20.12
C LYS A 84 12.58 2.52 -18.79
N GLY A 85 11.62 1.60 -18.71
CA GLY A 85 11.33 0.78 -17.53
C GLY A 85 9.90 0.97 -17.06
N VAL A 86 9.65 0.87 -15.75
CA VAL A 86 8.32 1.14 -15.19
C VAL A 86 7.94 2.60 -15.45
N PHE A 87 6.86 2.84 -16.19
CA PHE A 87 6.28 4.19 -16.32
C PHE A 87 5.01 4.35 -15.48
N GLU A 88 4.37 3.25 -15.07
CA GLU A 88 3.16 3.26 -14.26
C GLU A 88 3.15 2.13 -13.23
N ILE A 89 2.70 2.46 -12.02
CA ILE A 89 2.50 1.52 -10.90
C ILE A 89 1.06 1.67 -10.42
N GLY A 90 0.29 0.59 -10.45
CA GLY A 90 -1.04 0.53 -9.84
C GLY A 90 -0.98 -0.14 -8.48
N PHE A 91 -1.80 0.33 -7.55
CA PHE A 91 -2.14 -0.34 -6.30
C PHE A 91 -3.66 -0.44 -6.24
N ASP A 92 -4.16 -1.67 -6.15
CA ASP A 92 -5.59 -1.95 -6.05
C ASP A 92 -5.83 -2.78 -4.79
N GLY A 93 -6.36 -2.15 -3.75
CA GLY A 93 -6.80 -2.82 -2.52
C GLY A 93 -8.26 -3.25 -2.62
N TYR A 94 -8.56 -4.47 -2.18
CA TYR A 94 -9.89 -5.08 -2.19
C TYR A 94 -10.26 -5.48 -0.77
N PHE A 95 -11.30 -4.82 -0.23
CA PHE A 95 -11.74 -4.97 1.15
C PHE A 95 -13.20 -5.36 1.23
N ALA A 96 -13.52 -6.25 2.18
CA ALA A 96 -14.90 -6.65 2.46
C ALA A 96 -15.77 -5.48 2.97
N LYS A 97 -15.14 -4.46 3.58
CA LYS A 97 -15.81 -3.26 4.12
C LYS A 97 -15.31 -2.01 3.43
N ALA A 98 -16.23 -1.15 3.01
CA ALA A 98 -15.93 0.14 2.40
C ALA A 98 -15.14 1.07 3.34
N GLU A 99 -15.41 0.99 4.64
CA GLU A 99 -14.72 1.81 5.64
C GLU A 99 -13.22 1.52 5.71
N ASP A 100 -12.82 0.28 5.45
CA ASP A 100 -11.41 -0.14 5.47
C ASP A 100 -10.66 0.41 4.25
N ALA A 101 -11.30 0.39 3.07
CA ALA A 101 -10.78 1.02 1.86
C ALA A 101 -10.63 2.55 2.02
N GLN A 102 -11.65 3.20 2.58
CA GLN A 102 -11.63 4.63 2.87
C GLN A 102 -10.50 4.99 3.85
N LEU A 103 -10.38 4.24 4.95
CA LEU A 103 -9.32 4.46 5.94
C LEU A 103 -7.93 4.34 5.31
N LEU A 104 -7.72 3.33 4.45
CA LEU A 104 -6.44 3.13 3.78
C LEU A 104 -6.09 4.29 2.83
N LEU A 105 -7.04 4.74 2.00
CA LEU A 105 -6.82 5.89 1.11
C LEU A 105 -6.52 7.17 1.91
N ASP A 106 -7.23 7.40 3.01
CA ASP A 106 -7.00 8.57 3.87
C ASP A 106 -5.63 8.52 4.56
N GLN A 107 -5.14 7.33 4.90
CA GLN A 107 -3.78 7.15 5.44
C GLN A 107 -2.72 7.31 4.35
N PHE A 108 -2.95 6.85 3.12
CA PHE A 108 -2.06 7.15 1.99
C PHE A 108 -1.99 8.65 1.70
N LYS A 109 -3.13 9.36 1.73
CA LYS A 109 -3.19 10.82 1.62
C LYS A 109 -2.30 11.49 2.66
N GLN A 110 -2.31 10.99 3.90
CA GLN A 110 -1.44 11.50 4.97
C GLN A 110 0.04 11.20 4.71
N ASP A 111 0.37 9.97 4.30
CA ASP A 111 1.75 9.56 3.97
C ASP A 111 2.34 10.42 2.83
N ILE A 112 1.57 10.68 1.78
CA ILE A 112 1.98 11.49 0.63
C ILE A 112 2.24 12.94 1.05
N ARG A 113 1.32 13.52 1.84
CA ARG A 113 1.48 14.87 2.40
C ARG A 113 2.71 14.97 3.32
N ALA A 114 2.92 13.97 4.19
CA ALA A 114 4.08 13.92 5.07
C ALA A 114 5.41 13.73 4.30
N GLY A 115 5.37 13.07 3.15
CA GLY A 115 6.49 12.91 2.23
C GLY A 115 6.94 14.18 1.52
N ASN A 116 6.26 15.32 1.73
CA ASN A 116 6.47 16.59 1.01
C ASN A 116 6.37 16.41 -0.51
N PHE A 117 5.39 15.63 -0.98
CA PHE A 117 5.01 15.65 -2.38
C PHE A 117 4.43 17.04 -2.74
N GLY A 118 4.58 17.46 -4.00
CA GLY A 118 4.39 18.85 -4.40
C GLY A 118 2.95 19.32 -4.45
N GLU A 119 2.50 19.82 -5.61
CA GLU A 119 1.18 20.47 -5.72
C GLU A 119 0.05 19.44 -5.67
N GLU A 120 -0.96 19.72 -4.83
CA GLU A 120 -2.17 18.92 -4.64
C GLU A 120 -3.32 19.51 -5.47
N GLU A 121 -3.96 18.67 -6.29
CA GLU A 121 -5.25 18.96 -6.92
C GLU A 121 -6.30 18.00 -6.34
N GLU A 122 -7.31 18.56 -5.69
CA GLU A 122 -8.36 17.79 -5.00
C GLU A 122 -9.70 17.92 -5.72
N ASN A 123 -10.22 16.78 -6.17
CA ASN A 123 -11.58 16.58 -6.65
C ASN A 123 -12.26 15.55 -5.74
N PRO A 124 -13.58 15.65 -5.47
CA PRO A 124 -14.32 14.67 -4.66
C PRO A 124 -14.09 13.18 -5.01
N LYS A 125 -13.67 12.85 -6.24
CA LYS A 125 -13.43 11.47 -6.67
C LYS A 125 -11.96 11.14 -6.93
N LEU A 126 -11.08 12.13 -6.99
CA LEU A 126 -9.68 11.94 -7.38
C LEU A 126 -8.84 13.00 -6.68
N ILE A 127 -7.78 12.56 -6.01
CA ILE A 127 -6.78 13.48 -5.46
C ILE A 127 -5.47 13.19 -6.13
N ARG A 128 -4.85 14.22 -6.69
CA ARG A 128 -3.60 14.12 -7.43
C ARG A 128 -2.53 14.95 -6.76
N TRP A 129 -1.32 14.40 -6.70
CA TRP A 129 -0.12 15.17 -6.37
C TRP A 129 0.91 15.07 -7.49
N LEU A 130 1.47 16.22 -7.85
CA LEU A 130 2.67 16.30 -8.69
C LEU A 130 3.88 16.49 -7.79
N ASN A 131 4.99 15.80 -8.06
CA ASN A 131 6.24 16.12 -7.36
C ASN A 131 6.74 17.53 -7.77
N HIS A 132 7.73 18.08 -7.05
CA HIS A 132 8.22 19.44 -7.31
C HIS A 132 8.77 19.65 -8.73
N SER A 133 9.29 18.61 -9.39
CA SER A 133 9.77 18.66 -10.76
C SER A 133 8.69 18.35 -11.80
N GLN A 134 7.45 18.09 -11.37
CA GLN A 134 6.33 17.63 -12.19
C GLN A 134 6.64 16.39 -13.04
N SER A 135 7.65 15.60 -12.65
CA SER A 135 8.08 14.40 -13.35
C SER A 135 7.40 13.13 -12.83
N VAL A 136 6.69 13.23 -11.71
CA VAL A 136 5.93 12.12 -11.11
C VAL A 136 4.57 12.60 -10.68
N THR A 137 3.55 11.81 -10.98
CA THR A 137 2.18 11.99 -10.51
C THR A 137 1.80 10.84 -9.59
N ILE A 138 1.16 11.14 -8.45
CA ILE A 138 0.47 10.15 -7.61
C ILE A 138 -1.01 10.51 -7.60
N GLU A 139 -1.87 9.54 -7.84
CA GLU A 139 -3.33 9.69 -7.86
C GLU A 139 -3.96 8.73 -6.84
N LEU A 140 -4.87 9.24 -6.02
CA LEU A 140 -5.77 8.47 -5.17
C LEU A 140 -7.17 8.56 -5.76
N ASP A 141 -7.72 7.44 -6.21
CA ASP A 141 -9.06 7.37 -6.78
C ASP A 141 -10.06 6.87 -5.73
N TYR A 142 -11.06 7.71 -5.45
CA TYR A 142 -12.12 7.46 -4.48
C TYR A 142 -13.43 7.01 -5.16
N HIS A 143 -13.44 6.73 -6.47
CA HIS A 143 -14.65 6.43 -7.23
C HIS A 143 -15.40 5.20 -6.73
N ASP A 144 -14.67 4.13 -6.38
CA ASP A 144 -15.21 2.82 -5.99
C ASP A 144 -14.92 2.46 -4.52
N VAL A 145 -14.59 3.48 -3.70
CA VAL A 145 -14.31 3.28 -2.27
C VAL A 145 -15.52 2.72 -1.51
N ASP A 146 -16.73 3.09 -1.93
CA ASP A 146 -18.00 2.58 -1.40
C ASP A 146 -18.23 1.09 -1.72
N LYS A 147 -17.47 0.52 -2.66
CA LYS A 147 -17.44 -0.91 -2.99
C LYS A 147 -16.27 -1.65 -2.31
N GLY A 148 -15.53 -0.99 -1.42
CA GLY A 148 -14.37 -1.59 -0.76
C GLY A 148 -13.11 -1.58 -1.61
N MET A 149 -12.99 -0.68 -2.59
CA MET A 149 -11.79 -0.55 -3.41
C MET A 149 -10.94 0.66 -3.01
N ALA A 150 -9.65 0.43 -2.78
CA ALA A 150 -8.66 1.49 -2.55
C ALA A 150 -7.69 1.52 -3.72
N VAL A 151 -7.80 2.52 -4.59
CA VAL A 151 -7.02 2.61 -5.83
C VAL A 151 -6.00 3.75 -5.75
N VAL A 152 -4.74 3.42 -6.03
CA VAL A 152 -3.66 4.40 -6.18
C VAL A 152 -2.93 4.15 -7.48
N THR A 153 -2.58 5.21 -8.20
CA THR A 153 -1.73 5.10 -9.38
C THR A 153 -0.57 6.07 -9.30
N ILE A 154 0.62 5.60 -9.67
CA ILE A 154 1.86 6.37 -9.68
C ILE A 154 2.42 6.33 -11.11
N PHE A 155 2.65 7.49 -11.72
CA PHE A 155 3.13 7.59 -13.09
C PHE A 155 4.41 8.41 -13.17
N ALA A 156 5.32 8.03 -14.06
CA ALA A 156 6.36 8.91 -14.57
C ALA A 156 5.78 9.80 -15.68
N ASN A 157 5.86 11.13 -15.51
CA ASN A 157 5.42 12.06 -16.53
C ASN A 157 6.51 12.22 -17.60
N GLU A 158 6.12 12.25 -18.87
CA GLU A 158 7.02 12.43 -20.03
C GLU A 158 7.49 13.89 -20.22
#